data_AF-A0A433SRP0-F1
#
_entry.id   AF-A0A433SRP0-F1
#
_cell.length_a   1.000
_cell.length_b   1.000
_cell.length_c   1.000
_cell.angle_alpha   90.00
_cell.angle_beta   90.00
_cell.angle_gamma   90.00
#
_symmetry.space_group_name_H-M   'P 1'
#
loop_
_entity.id
_entity.type
_entity.pdbx_description
1 polymer ?
#
loop_
_entity_poly.entity_id
_entity_poly.type
_entity_poly.pdbx_seq_one_letter_code
_entity_poly.pdbx_strand_id
1 'polypeptide(L)'
;MAASPLSKQKVFMGMINHDNRRTIEPFLGFELLLFRRFQQQPGLWYEWRTNLSRKASHGTVKDLEAACTSGDTALQTLESLEELGVGDIHQDLWFLSVMVHRRPKNLLEFVEMEIERERCKRLPKYGETLMMRYLNLYNFTVLSLDSMFKFGDDNRLPREIFRCPNVKSLSLKYNSLEYLPCDIGRMSKLEYLALTNNKLSVWSLPYSL
;
A
#
# COMPACT_ATOMS: atom_id res chain seq x y z
N MET A 1 13.62 21.36 -21.18
CA MET A 1 12.16 21.07 -21.15
C MET A 1 11.97 19.66 -20.60
N ALA A 2 11.93 19.52 -19.28
CA ALA A 2 11.72 18.25 -18.61
C ALA A 2 10.23 18.15 -18.25
N ALA A 3 9.54 17.18 -18.83
CA ALA A 3 8.15 16.90 -18.50
C ALA A 3 8.07 16.30 -17.09
N SER A 4 7.19 16.85 -16.26
CA SER A 4 6.95 16.43 -14.88
C SER A 4 6.42 14.98 -14.80
N PRO A 5 6.87 14.17 -13.82
CA PRO A 5 6.36 12.80 -13.61
C PRO A 5 4.87 12.75 -13.22
N LEU A 6 4.31 13.89 -12.82
CA LEU A 6 2.94 14.06 -12.33
C LEU A 6 1.86 13.99 -13.42
N SER A 7 2.24 13.94 -14.71
CA SER A 7 1.30 13.96 -15.84
C SER A 7 0.72 12.59 -16.23
N LYS A 8 1.13 11.47 -15.61
CA LYS A 8 0.77 10.11 -16.06
C LYS A 8 -0.18 9.29 -15.17
N GLN A 9 -0.85 9.89 -14.19
CA GLN A 9 -1.77 9.14 -13.30
C GLN A 9 -3.20 9.71 -13.21
N LYS A 10 -3.75 10.13 -14.35
CA LYS A 10 -5.20 10.30 -14.54
C LYS A 10 -5.83 9.03 -15.14
N VAL A 11 -5.79 7.91 -14.44
CA VAL A 11 -6.72 6.78 -14.71
C VAL A 11 -6.93 6.01 -13.40
N PHE A 12 -7.95 6.38 -12.63
CA PHE A 12 -8.71 5.44 -11.78
C PHE A 12 -10.01 6.18 -11.43
N MET A 13 -10.96 6.12 -12.36
CA MET A 13 -12.31 6.67 -12.21
C MET A 13 -13.27 5.49 -12.05
N GLY A 14 -14.00 5.47 -10.93
CA GLY A 14 -15.29 4.79 -10.78
C GLY A 14 -15.27 3.26 -10.63
N MET A 15 -15.22 2.78 -9.40
CA MET A 15 -16.05 1.63 -9.00
C MET A 15 -16.92 2.10 -7.83
N ILE A 16 -18.07 2.68 -8.16
CA ILE A 16 -19.11 3.03 -7.18
C ILE A 16 -19.86 1.73 -6.90
N ASN A 17 -19.71 1.18 -5.69
CA ASN A 17 -20.65 0.20 -5.18
C ASN A 17 -21.78 0.96 -4.48
N HIS A 18 -22.99 0.81 -4.99
CA HIS A 18 -24.20 1.53 -4.57
C HIS A 18 -24.79 0.95 -3.27
N ASP A 19 -23.95 0.53 -2.31
CA ASP A 19 -24.41 0.09 -1.01
C ASP A 19 -23.78 0.89 0.13
N ASN A 20 -24.69 1.46 0.90
CA ASN A 20 -24.50 2.52 1.86
C ASN A 20 -23.66 2.05 3.07
N ARG A 21 -22.57 2.78 3.37
CA ARG A 21 -22.01 3.11 4.71
C ARG A 21 -20.54 2.81 5.05
N ARG A 22 -19.71 2.29 4.14
CA ARG A 22 -18.25 2.53 4.13
C ARG A 22 -17.80 2.43 2.69
N THR A 23 -17.15 3.46 2.16
CA THR A 23 -16.47 3.37 0.87
C THR A 23 -15.50 2.18 0.95
N ILE A 24 -15.80 1.09 0.23
CA ILE A 24 -14.90 -0.04 0.10
C ILE A 24 -13.76 0.44 -0.78
N GLU A 25 -12.76 1.02 -0.13
CA GLU A 25 -11.64 1.63 -0.79
C GLU A 25 -10.64 0.55 -1.22
N PRO A 26 -10.28 0.48 -2.52
CA PRO A 26 -9.42 -0.59 -3.02
C PRO A 26 -8.00 -0.40 -2.48
N PHE A 27 -7.33 -1.51 -2.13
CA PHE A 27 -5.88 -1.46 -1.89
C PHE A 27 -5.18 -1.06 -3.19
N LEU A 28 -4.42 0.04 -3.15
CA LEU A 28 -3.78 0.65 -4.31
C LEU A 28 -2.33 0.21 -4.42
N GLY A 29 -1.82 0.22 -5.65
CA GLY A 29 -0.44 -0.15 -5.93
C GLY A 29 0.64 0.65 -5.19
N PHE A 30 0.37 1.88 -4.75
CA PHE A 30 1.34 2.64 -3.95
C PHE A 30 1.57 2.01 -2.57
N GLU A 31 0.50 1.52 -1.90
CA GLU A 31 0.56 0.80 -0.62
C GLU A 31 1.53 -0.36 -0.73
N LEU A 32 1.39 -1.14 -1.81
CA LEU A 32 2.31 -2.22 -2.13
C LEU A 32 3.76 -1.75 -2.29
N LEU A 33 4.02 -0.70 -3.08
CA LEU A 33 5.38 -0.23 -3.36
C LEU A 33 6.10 0.23 -2.08
N LEU A 34 5.39 0.92 -1.18
CA LEU A 34 5.92 1.32 0.12
C LEU A 34 6.33 0.15 0.97
N PHE A 35 5.42 -0.80 1.17
CA PHE A 35 5.71 -1.94 2.02
C PHE A 35 6.77 -2.86 1.40
N ARG A 36 6.80 -3.01 0.07
CA ARG A 36 7.88 -3.73 -0.62
C ARG A 36 9.23 -3.06 -0.38
N ARG A 37 9.29 -1.74 -0.41
CA ARG A 37 10.53 -1.00 -0.15
C ARG A 37 10.98 -1.13 1.31
N PHE A 38 10.06 -1.04 2.26
CA PHE A 38 10.35 -1.30 3.67
C PHE A 38 10.79 -2.74 3.94
N GLN A 39 10.28 -3.73 3.20
CA GLN A 39 10.76 -5.11 3.28
C GLN A 39 12.18 -5.28 2.73
N GLN A 40 12.50 -4.63 1.60
CA GLN A 40 13.83 -4.68 1.00
C GLN A 40 14.88 -3.94 1.84
N GLN A 41 14.49 -2.84 2.50
CA GLN A 41 15.36 -2.03 3.35
C GLN A 41 14.67 -1.74 4.70
N PRO A 42 14.75 -2.68 5.66
CA PRO A 42 14.09 -2.52 6.97
C PRO A 42 14.57 -1.30 7.77
N GLY A 43 15.80 -0.84 7.53
CA GLY A 43 16.36 0.37 8.15
C GLY A 43 15.52 1.63 7.85
N LEU A 44 14.99 1.75 6.62
CA LEU A 44 14.15 2.90 6.24
C LEU A 44 12.88 2.98 7.08
N TRP A 45 12.24 1.82 7.32
CA TRP A 45 11.07 1.75 8.20
C TRP A 45 11.43 2.17 9.63
N TYR A 46 12.56 1.67 10.14
CA TYR A 46 13.00 1.98 11.50
C TYR A 46 13.32 3.47 11.67
N GLU A 47 14.10 4.06 10.75
CA GLU A 47 14.46 5.48 10.78
C GLU A 47 13.23 6.38 10.67
N TRP A 48 12.36 6.13 9.68
CA TRP A 48 11.15 6.93 9.50
C TRP A 48 10.24 6.88 10.73
N ARG A 49 9.98 5.68 11.23
CA ARG A 49 9.12 5.47 12.40
C ARG A 49 9.72 6.05 13.68
N THR A 50 11.03 5.93 13.89
CA THR A 50 11.68 6.51 15.08
C THR A 50 11.68 8.03 15.03
N ASN A 51 11.85 8.63 13.85
CA ASN A 51 11.70 10.07 13.66
C ASN A 51 10.27 10.53 13.97
N LEU A 52 9.25 9.82 13.47
CA LEU A 52 7.85 10.08 13.82
C LEU A 52 7.61 9.96 15.33
N SER A 53 8.13 8.90 15.97
CA SER A 53 7.97 8.69 17.42
C SER A 53 8.66 9.76 18.27
N ARG A 54 9.79 10.32 17.82
CA ARG A 54 10.50 11.40 18.53
C ARG A 54 9.78 12.73 18.44
N LYS A 55 9.13 12.99 17.30
CA LYS A 55 8.34 14.21 17.06
C LYS A 55 6.98 14.19 17.78
N ALA A 56 6.45 13.01 18.12
CA ALA A 56 5.15 12.83 18.78
C ALA A 56 5.14 13.10 20.31
N SER A 57 5.76 14.17 20.79
CA SER A 57 5.89 14.48 22.23
C SER A 57 4.67 15.15 22.88
N HIS A 58 3.77 15.80 22.11
CA HIS A 58 2.57 16.48 22.64
C HIS A 58 1.22 15.83 22.30
N GLY A 59 1.22 14.65 21.68
CA GLY A 59 0.08 13.72 21.67
C GLY A 59 -1.18 14.21 20.97
N THR A 60 -1.31 13.91 19.67
CA THR A 60 -2.14 12.80 19.19
C THR A 60 -2.06 12.73 17.66
N VAL A 61 -2.42 11.57 17.10
CA VAL A 61 -2.71 11.39 15.66
C VAL A 61 -3.61 12.49 15.11
N LYS A 62 -4.43 13.15 15.95
CA LYS A 62 -5.25 14.31 15.61
C LYS A 62 -4.48 15.52 15.10
N ASP A 63 -3.23 15.76 15.50
CA ASP A 63 -2.46 16.91 15.00
C ASP A 63 -1.87 16.63 13.61
N LEU A 64 -1.36 15.41 13.42
CA LEU A 64 -0.90 14.92 12.10
C LEU A 64 -2.08 14.73 11.14
N GLU A 65 -3.20 14.21 11.63
CA GLU A 65 -4.45 14.13 10.89
C GLU A 65 -5.03 15.52 10.62
N ALA A 66 -5.01 16.47 11.55
CA ALA A 66 -5.51 17.83 11.32
C ALA A 66 -4.67 18.58 10.29
N ALA A 67 -3.34 18.38 10.27
CA ALA A 67 -2.47 18.86 9.20
C ALA A 67 -2.80 18.19 7.84
N CYS A 68 -3.27 16.94 7.86
CA CYS A 68 -3.64 16.19 6.66
C CYS A 68 -5.11 16.36 6.21
N THR A 69 -6.00 16.82 7.09
CA THR A 69 -7.47 16.87 6.88
C THR A 69 -8.06 18.27 6.97
N SER A 70 -7.30 19.28 7.39
CA SER A 70 -7.72 20.67 7.25
C SER A 70 -7.79 21.00 5.76
N GLY A 71 -9.00 21.34 5.32
CA GLY A 71 -9.31 21.65 3.94
C GLY A 71 -8.41 22.75 3.41
N ASP A 72 -8.02 22.56 2.15
CA ASP A 72 -7.28 23.48 1.30
C ASP A 72 -5.80 23.74 1.64
N THR A 73 -4.97 23.22 0.73
CA THR A 73 -3.62 23.66 0.35
C THR A 73 -2.40 23.28 1.21
N ALA A 74 -2.52 22.89 2.48
CA ALA A 74 -1.31 22.70 3.32
C ALA A 74 -0.47 21.43 3.02
N LEU A 75 -1.07 20.32 2.56
CA LEU A 75 -0.28 19.14 2.11
C LEU A 75 0.35 19.30 0.71
N GLN A 76 0.25 20.49 0.07
CA GLN A 76 0.92 20.78 -1.20
C GLN A 76 2.36 21.30 -1.02
N THR A 77 2.76 21.71 0.19
CA THR A 77 4.11 22.21 0.43
C THR A 77 5.05 21.09 0.88
N LEU A 78 6.27 21.10 0.34
CA LEU A 78 7.37 20.20 0.74
C LEU A 78 7.64 20.28 2.25
N GLU A 79 7.38 21.43 2.87
CA GLU A 79 7.54 21.70 4.30
C GLU A 79 6.69 20.76 5.19
N SER A 80 5.41 20.49 4.87
CA SER A 80 4.57 19.59 5.67
C SER A 80 4.98 18.11 5.53
N LEU A 81 5.62 17.74 4.42
CA LEU A 81 6.22 16.40 4.25
C LEU A 81 7.57 16.29 4.97
N GLU A 82 8.36 17.36 5.05
CA GLU A 82 9.54 17.47 5.91
C GLU A 82 9.17 17.37 7.40
N GLU A 83 8.04 17.97 7.80
CA GLU A 83 7.48 17.84 9.16
C GLU A 83 7.19 16.37 9.51
N LEU A 84 6.64 15.60 8.58
CA LEU A 84 6.44 14.14 8.69
C LEU A 84 7.73 13.33 8.61
N GLY A 85 8.88 13.99 8.47
CA GLY A 85 10.20 13.36 8.34
C GLY A 85 10.38 12.61 7.02
N VAL A 86 9.58 12.93 5.99
CA VAL A 86 9.67 12.33 4.65
C VAL A 86 10.81 12.97 3.84
N GLY A 87 11.14 14.23 4.11
CA GLY A 87 12.24 14.95 3.46
C GLY A 87 13.64 14.35 3.72
N ASP A 88 13.82 13.69 4.86
CA ASP A 88 15.07 13.00 5.21
C ASP A 88 15.15 11.57 4.64
N ILE A 89 14.06 11.05 4.08
CA ILE A 89 14.02 9.68 3.57
C ILE A 89 14.36 9.66 2.08
N HIS A 90 15.02 8.58 1.67
CA HIS A 90 15.46 8.31 0.30
C HIS A 90 14.50 8.83 -0.77
N GLN A 91 15.01 9.59 -1.75
CA GLN A 91 14.22 10.27 -2.80
C GLN A 91 13.24 9.36 -3.55
N ASP A 92 13.56 8.07 -3.64
CA ASP A 92 12.72 7.04 -4.26
C ASP A 92 11.43 6.71 -3.48
N LEU A 93 11.26 7.19 -2.23
CA LEU A 93 10.02 7.04 -1.47
C LEU A 93 8.94 8.05 -1.86
N TRP A 94 8.95 8.58 -3.08
CA TRP A 94 7.87 9.44 -3.59
C TRP A 94 6.48 8.79 -3.47
N PHE A 95 6.38 7.45 -3.42
CA PHE A 95 5.10 6.78 -3.14
C PHE A 95 4.61 6.95 -1.69
N LEU A 96 5.51 7.21 -0.73
CA LEU A 96 5.16 7.56 0.64
C LEU A 96 4.44 8.90 0.67
N SER A 97 4.95 9.91 -0.04
CA SER A 97 4.27 11.21 -0.14
C SER A 97 2.93 11.09 -0.85
N VAL A 98 2.83 10.26 -1.90
CA VAL A 98 1.53 9.94 -2.53
C VAL A 98 0.56 9.27 -1.56
N MET A 99 1.03 8.38 -0.68
CA MET A 99 0.17 7.70 0.27
C MET A 99 -0.29 8.61 1.41
N VAL A 100 0.61 9.43 1.93
CA VAL A 100 0.26 10.49 2.89
C VAL A 100 -0.76 11.45 2.28
N HIS A 101 -0.65 11.76 0.99
CA HIS A 101 -1.60 12.63 0.32
C HIS A 101 -2.96 11.96 0.05
N ARG A 102 -2.97 10.69 -0.36
CA ARG A 102 -4.20 9.99 -0.74
C ARG A 102 -4.93 9.35 0.42
N ARG A 103 -4.21 8.79 1.39
CA ARG A 103 -4.72 8.03 2.55
C ARG A 103 -3.84 8.21 3.79
N PRO A 104 -3.75 9.44 4.33
CA PRO A 104 -2.93 9.71 5.51
C PRO A 104 -3.36 8.88 6.70
N LYS A 105 -4.67 8.76 6.93
CA LYS A 105 -5.24 8.07 8.10
C LYS A 105 -4.81 6.62 8.20
N ASN A 106 -5.00 5.84 7.12
CA ASN A 106 -4.69 4.40 7.15
C ASN A 106 -3.20 4.14 7.40
N LEU A 107 -2.32 4.93 6.81
CA LEU A 107 -0.89 4.74 6.99
C LEU A 107 -0.45 5.19 8.39
N LEU A 108 -0.93 6.35 8.86
CA LEU A 108 -0.55 6.91 10.16
C LEU A 108 -1.11 6.08 11.33
N GLU A 109 -2.38 5.66 11.28
CA GLU A 109 -2.97 4.75 12.27
C GLU A 109 -2.18 3.43 12.35
N PHE A 110 -1.78 2.88 11.19
CA PHE A 110 -0.97 1.68 11.16
C PHE A 110 0.41 1.86 11.81
N VAL A 111 1.08 2.98 11.52
CA VAL A 111 2.38 3.30 12.12
C VAL A 111 2.26 3.46 13.63
N GLU A 112 1.22 4.14 14.11
CA GLU A 112 0.94 4.28 15.55
C GLU A 112 0.74 2.91 16.21
N MET A 113 -0.08 2.05 15.60
CA MET A 113 -0.30 0.70 16.08
C MET A 113 1.01 -0.10 16.16
N GLU A 114 1.90 0.02 15.18
CA GLU A 114 3.21 -0.66 15.20
C GLU A 114 4.15 -0.08 16.28
N ILE A 115 4.14 1.24 16.52
CA ILE A 115 4.89 1.87 17.61
C ILE A 115 4.40 1.33 18.97
N GLU A 116 3.09 1.31 19.18
CA GLU A 116 2.50 0.85 20.45
C GLU A 116 2.70 -0.66 20.65
N ARG A 117 2.66 -1.44 19.56
CA ARG A 117 2.99 -2.86 19.57
C ARG A 117 4.40 -3.13 20.11
N GLU A 118 5.38 -2.35 19.66
CA GLU A 118 6.76 -2.47 20.15
C GLU A 118 6.91 -2.03 21.61
N ARG A 119 6.23 -0.95 22.02
CA ARG A 119 6.17 -0.55 23.44
C ARG A 119 5.63 -1.67 24.33
N CYS A 120 4.59 -2.35 23.86
CA CYS A 120 4.01 -3.52 24.51
C CYS A 120 4.84 -4.81 24.35
N LYS A 121 6.03 -4.76 23.73
CA LYS A 121 6.91 -5.92 23.45
C LYS A 121 6.20 -7.08 22.74
N ARG A 122 5.17 -6.78 21.95
CA ARG A 122 4.40 -7.78 21.20
C ARG A 122 5.17 -8.16 19.94
N LEU A 123 5.75 -9.35 19.95
CA LEU A 123 6.53 -9.84 18.80
C LEU A 123 5.60 -10.16 17.59
N PRO A 124 6.11 -9.96 16.35
CA PRO A 124 5.53 -10.55 15.14
C PRO A 124 5.25 -12.04 15.31
N LYS A 125 4.09 -12.49 14.81
CA LYS A 125 3.90 -13.94 14.63
C LYS A 125 4.95 -14.45 13.65
N TYR A 126 5.37 -15.71 13.80
CA TYR A 126 6.38 -16.30 12.91
C TYR A 126 5.93 -16.19 11.45
N GLY A 127 6.75 -15.58 10.60
CA GLY A 127 6.46 -15.36 9.18
C GLY A 127 5.50 -14.20 8.85
N GLU A 128 5.13 -13.37 9.82
CA GLU A 128 4.27 -12.20 9.63
C GLU A 128 5.09 -10.96 9.22
N THR A 129 4.95 -10.54 7.96
CA THR A 129 5.64 -9.35 7.45
C THR A 129 4.86 -8.06 7.77
N LEU A 130 5.53 -6.91 7.69
CA LEU A 130 4.89 -5.59 7.88
C LEU A 130 3.70 -5.41 6.93
N MET A 131 3.85 -5.82 5.67
CA MET A 131 2.80 -5.80 4.66
C MET A 131 1.60 -6.68 5.04
N MET A 132 1.84 -7.90 5.56
CA MET A 132 0.74 -8.76 6.01
C MET A 132 -0.07 -8.11 7.14
N ARG A 133 0.59 -7.42 8.07
CA ARG A 133 -0.11 -6.72 9.17
C ARG A 133 -0.96 -5.58 8.66
N TYR A 134 -0.43 -4.77 7.74
CA TYR A 134 -1.18 -3.69 7.11
C TYR A 134 -2.42 -4.22 6.37
N LEU A 135 -2.24 -5.26 5.54
CA LEU A 135 -3.33 -5.88 4.78
C LEU A 135 -4.40 -6.48 5.69
N ASN A 136 -4.00 -7.12 6.79
CA ASN A 136 -4.93 -7.71 7.76
C ASN A 136 -5.69 -6.66 8.57
N LEU A 137 -5.09 -5.50 8.83
CA LEU A 137 -5.72 -4.42 9.61
C LEU A 137 -6.94 -3.84 8.88
N TYR A 138 -6.79 -3.56 7.58
CA TYR A 138 -7.83 -2.88 6.78
C TYR A 138 -8.79 -3.81 6.05
N ASN A 139 -8.52 -5.12 6.10
CA ASN A 139 -9.43 -6.15 5.64
C ASN A 139 -10.02 -5.89 4.24
N PHE A 140 -9.15 -5.58 3.28
CA PHE A 140 -9.54 -5.18 1.94
C PHE A 140 -10.37 -6.26 1.23
N THR A 141 -11.43 -5.84 0.55
CA THR A 141 -12.24 -6.73 -0.29
C THR A 141 -11.91 -6.57 -1.78
N VAL A 142 -11.30 -5.44 -2.16
CA VAL A 142 -10.88 -5.13 -3.53
C VAL A 142 -9.40 -4.78 -3.52
N LEU A 143 -8.61 -5.49 -4.33
CA LEU A 143 -7.19 -5.23 -4.56
C LEU A 143 -7.00 -4.83 -6.02
N SER A 144 -6.44 -3.64 -6.26
CA SER A 144 -6.13 -3.16 -7.60
C SER A 144 -4.65 -2.87 -7.73
N LEU A 145 -3.95 -3.74 -8.46
CA LEU A 145 -2.51 -3.70 -8.67
C LEU A 145 -2.17 -3.57 -10.16
N ASP A 146 -3.00 -2.85 -10.90
CA ASP A 146 -2.83 -2.64 -12.34
C ASP A 146 -1.55 -1.84 -12.63
N SER A 147 -0.81 -2.25 -13.66
CA SER A 147 0.46 -1.62 -14.08
C SER A 147 1.56 -1.52 -13.01
N MET A 148 1.46 -2.26 -11.90
CA MET A 148 2.46 -2.25 -10.81
C MET A 148 3.68 -3.10 -11.09
N PHE A 149 3.54 -4.13 -11.90
CA PHE A 149 4.60 -5.09 -12.23
C PHE A 149 4.98 -5.00 -13.71
N LYS A 150 5.00 -3.77 -14.23
CA LYS A 150 5.31 -3.48 -15.64
C LYS A 150 6.79 -3.20 -15.88
N PHE A 151 7.49 -2.62 -14.89
CA PHE A 151 8.86 -2.15 -14.98
C PHE A 151 9.67 -2.62 -13.75
N GLY A 152 10.71 -3.42 -13.94
CA GLY A 152 11.67 -3.82 -12.89
C GLY A 152 11.83 -5.32 -12.67
N ASP A 153 12.99 -5.71 -12.12
CA ASP A 153 13.38 -7.10 -11.83
C ASP A 153 12.36 -7.82 -10.94
N ASP A 154 12.04 -9.05 -11.34
CA ASP A 154 11.02 -9.92 -10.77
C ASP A 154 9.58 -9.38 -10.89
N ASN A 155 8.93 -9.60 -12.03
CA ASN A 155 7.47 -9.55 -12.27
C ASN A 155 6.67 -10.53 -11.36
N ARG A 156 7.12 -10.71 -10.12
CA ARG A 156 6.61 -11.66 -9.14
C ARG A 156 5.66 -10.93 -8.20
N LEU A 157 4.47 -11.49 -8.07
CA LEU A 157 3.48 -11.01 -7.11
C LEU A 157 3.95 -11.35 -5.68
N PRO A 158 3.86 -10.41 -4.72
CA PRO A 158 4.17 -10.69 -3.32
C PRO A 158 3.20 -11.74 -2.80
N ARG A 159 3.71 -12.75 -2.10
CA ARG A 159 2.87 -13.85 -1.60
C ARG A 159 1.85 -13.37 -0.55
N GLU A 160 2.13 -12.24 0.08
CA GLU A 160 1.31 -11.53 1.05
C GLU A 160 -0.09 -11.20 0.53
N ILE A 161 -0.21 -10.79 -0.75
CA ILE A 161 -1.50 -10.36 -1.30
C ILE A 161 -2.50 -11.52 -1.39
N PHE A 162 -2.01 -12.76 -1.54
CA PHE A 162 -2.84 -13.96 -1.63
C PHE A 162 -3.26 -14.49 -0.25
N ARG A 163 -2.77 -13.89 0.84
CA ARG A 163 -3.15 -14.25 2.21
C ARG A 163 -4.27 -13.38 2.77
N CYS A 164 -4.75 -12.39 2.00
CA CYS A 164 -5.85 -11.53 2.41
C CYS A 164 -7.17 -12.33 2.43
N PRO A 165 -7.79 -12.56 3.61
CA PRO A 165 -8.87 -13.54 3.76
C PRO A 165 -10.23 -13.09 3.21
N ASN A 166 -10.39 -11.79 2.90
CA ASN A 166 -11.68 -11.20 2.55
C ASN A 166 -11.74 -10.58 1.16
N VAL A 167 -10.70 -10.78 0.34
CA VAL A 167 -10.65 -10.25 -1.02
C VAL A 167 -11.62 -10.99 -1.92
N LYS A 168 -12.51 -10.22 -2.54
CA LYS A 168 -13.49 -10.66 -3.53
C LYS A 168 -13.11 -10.29 -4.95
N SER A 169 -12.39 -9.19 -5.14
CA SER A 169 -11.96 -8.71 -6.46
C SER A 169 -10.47 -8.42 -6.47
N LEU A 170 -9.75 -9.04 -7.40
CA LEU A 170 -8.32 -8.81 -7.65
C LEU A 170 -8.11 -8.38 -9.10
N SER A 171 -7.63 -7.15 -9.30
CA SER A 171 -7.22 -6.63 -10.61
C SER A 171 -5.71 -6.60 -10.71
N LEU A 172 -5.19 -7.27 -11.74
CA LEU A 172 -3.78 -7.38 -12.10
C LEU A 172 -3.57 -7.00 -13.57
N LYS A 173 -4.40 -6.10 -14.12
CA LYS A 173 -4.37 -5.75 -15.53
C LYS A 173 -3.09 -4.98 -15.87
N TYR A 174 -2.69 -5.05 -17.13
CA TYR A 174 -1.57 -4.28 -17.66
C TYR A 174 -0.24 -4.50 -16.93
N ASN A 175 -0.08 -5.67 -16.30
CA ASN A 175 1.18 -6.11 -15.73
C ASN A 175 1.96 -6.96 -16.74
N SER A 176 3.26 -7.12 -16.55
CA SER A 176 4.07 -7.99 -17.43
C SER A 176 4.14 -9.42 -16.89
N LEU A 177 3.08 -9.93 -16.22
CA LEU A 177 3.11 -11.23 -15.56
C LEU A 177 3.21 -12.36 -16.57
N GLU A 178 4.18 -13.24 -16.38
CA GLU A 178 4.38 -14.44 -17.19
C GLU A 178 3.70 -15.67 -16.60
N TYR A 179 3.57 -15.71 -15.27
CA TYR A 179 2.89 -16.76 -14.52
C TYR A 179 2.14 -16.21 -13.32
N LEU A 180 1.17 -16.99 -12.84
CA LEU A 180 0.44 -16.72 -11.62
C LEU A 180 0.78 -17.81 -10.57
N PRO A 181 1.15 -17.45 -9.33
CA PRO A 181 1.55 -18.43 -8.34
C PRO A 181 0.36 -19.24 -7.83
N CYS A 182 0.57 -20.52 -7.50
CA CYS A 182 -0.47 -21.40 -6.93
C CYS A 182 -1.09 -20.86 -5.63
N ASP A 183 -0.38 -19.96 -4.94
CA ASP A 183 -0.87 -19.25 -3.74
C ASP A 183 -2.19 -18.51 -4.00
N ILE A 184 -2.56 -18.18 -5.24
CA ILE A 184 -3.84 -17.53 -5.55
C ILE A 184 -5.06 -18.33 -5.09
N GLY A 185 -4.98 -19.67 -5.10
CA GLY A 185 -6.05 -20.53 -4.60
C GLY A 185 -6.30 -20.41 -3.09
N ARG A 186 -5.44 -19.71 -2.33
CA ARG A 186 -5.71 -19.39 -0.92
C ARG A 186 -6.77 -18.31 -0.75
N MET A 187 -7.05 -17.53 -1.80
CA MET A 187 -8.05 -16.47 -1.78
C MET A 187 -9.47 -17.06 -1.93
N SER A 188 -9.92 -17.79 -0.91
CA SER A 188 -11.19 -18.56 -0.91
C SER A 188 -12.46 -17.74 -1.15
N LYS A 189 -12.40 -16.41 -1.01
CA LYS A 189 -13.53 -15.50 -1.26
C LYS A 189 -13.42 -14.75 -2.58
N LEU A 190 -12.40 -15.03 -3.40
CA LEU A 190 -12.17 -14.36 -4.67
C LEU A 190 -13.29 -14.74 -5.66
N GLU A 191 -14.05 -13.73 -6.08
CA GLU A 191 -15.16 -13.85 -7.04
C GLU A 191 -14.75 -13.32 -8.42
N TYR A 192 -13.87 -12.31 -8.47
CA TYR A 192 -13.43 -11.64 -9.69
C TYR A 192 -11.92 -11.54 -9.77
N LEU A 193 -11.35 -12.06 -10.87
CA LEU A 193 -9.92 -11.98 -11.17
C LEU A 193 -9.71 -11.38 -12.57
N ALA A 194 -9.08 -10.20 -12.64
CA ALA A 194 -8.78 -9.56 -13.91
C ALA A 194 -7.29 -9.64 -14.25
N LEU A 195 -6.98 -10.38 -15.33
CA LEU A 195 -5.61 -10.63 -15.81
C LEU A 195 -5.34 -10.04 -17.21
N THR A 196 -6.23 -9.18 -17.72
CA THR A 196 -6.14 -8.62 -19.07
C THR A 196 -4.80 -7.90 -19.30
N ASN A 197 -4.24 -8.08 -20.50
CA ASN A 197 -3.01 -7.41 -20.92
C ASN A 197 -1.79 -7.77 -20.04
N ASN A 198 -1.61 -9.07 -19.81
CA ASN A 198 -0.41 -9.72 -19.25
C ASN A 198 0.30 -10.59 -20.30
N LYS A 199 1.41 -11.22 -19.93
CA LYS A 199 2.17 -12.18 -20.76
C LYS A 199 1.87 -13.64 -20.37
N LEU A 200 0.69 -13.91 -19.85
CA LEU A 200 0.28 -15.25 -19.40
C LEU A 200 0.09 -16.17 -20.60
N SER A 201 0.45 -17.43 -20.43
CA SER A 201 0.19 -18.53 -21.36
C SER A 201 -0.68 -19.58 -20.68
N VAL A 202 -1.22 -20.54 -21.44
CA VAL A 202 -2.09 -21.59 -20.89
C VAL A 202 -1.42 -22.36 -19.74
N TRP A 203 -0.11 -22.59 -19.84
CA TRP A 203 0.68 -23.32 -18.82
C TRP A 203 1.02 -22.50 -17.58
N SER A 204 0.71 -21.20 -17.58
CA SER A 204 1.13 -20.28 -16.52
C SER A 204 0.00 -19.91 -15.55
N LEU A 205 -1.17 -20.52 -15.73
CA LEU A 205 -2.28 -20.52 -14.79
C LEU A 205 -2.16 -21.75 -13.86
N PRO A 206 -2.22 -21.56 -12.53
CA PRO A 206 -2.18 -22.67 -11.59
C PRO A 206 -3.51 -23.43 -11.57
N TYR A 207 -3.47 -24.73 -11.31
CA TYR A 207 -4.67 -25.57 -11.13
C TYR A 207 -5.52 -25.22 -9.90
N SER A 208 -5.05 -24.29 -9.06
CA SER A 208 -5.75 -23.84 -7.85
C SER A 208 -6.77 -22.74 -8.11
N LEU A 209 -6.89 -22.28 -9.36
CA LEU A 209 -7.95 -21.38 -9.84
C LEU A 209 -9.23 -22.13 -10.21
#